data_AF-A0A2E0LAU5-F1
#
_entry.id   AF-A0A2E0LAU5-F1
#
_cell.length_a   1.000
_cell.length_b   1.000
_cell.length_c   1.000
_cell.angle_alpha   90.00
_cell.angle_beta   90.00
_cell.angle_gamma   90.00
#
_symmetry.space_group_name_H-M   'P 1'
#
loop_
_entity.id
_entity.type
_entity.pdbx_description
1 polymer ?
#
loop_
_entity_poly.entity_id
_entity_poly.type
_entity_poly.pdbx_seq_one_letter_code
_entity_poly.pdbx_strand_id
1 'polypeptide(L)'
;MVQVVVDGYFGGKLLVDEARNVTAFFNERFADGSPCEVFMGRLVDDLLALKPNEHLQQTVKGVDAIYADEVPVSDDGRPGDIILYVRASSSYECNLIAISQARLARATQWATSTPRVLDGALV
;
A
#
# COMPACT_ATOMS: atom_id res chain seq x y z
N MET A 1 -7.72 16.16 8.39
CA MET A 1 -7.34 14.75 8.31
C MET A 1 -6.50 14.60 7.05
N VAL A 2 -5.19 14.45 7.19
CA VAL A 2 -4.29 14.26 6.03
C VAL A 2 -4.41 12.80 5.58
N GLN A 3 -4.60 12.63 4.27
CA GLN A 3 -4.54 11.33 3.62
C GLN A 3 -3.64 11.46 2.41
N VAL A 4 -2.88 10.41 2.11
CA VAL A 4 -2.01 10.34 0.94
C VAL A 4 -2.45 9.20 0.05
N VAL A 5 -2.54 9.50 -1.24
CA VAL A 5 -2.78 8.50 -2.28
C VAL A 5 -1.42 8.00 -2.76
N VAL A 6 -1.27 6.68 -2.78
CA VAL A 6 -0.12 5.97 -3.35
C VAL A 6 -0.59 5.27 -4.61
N ASP A 7 -0.25 5.85 -5.76
CA ASP A 7 -0.59 5.28 -7.05
C ASP A 7 0.25 4.04 -7.34
N GLY A 8 -0.47 2.94 -7.56
CA GLY A 8 0.08 1.67 -8.02
C GLY A 8 0.14 1.56 -9.53
N TYR A 9 0.64 0.42 -9.98
CA TYR A 9 0.62 0.03 -11.38
C TYR A 9 -0.80 -0.37 -11.81
N PHE A 10 -1.07 -0.30 -13.11
CA PHE A 10 -2.32 -0.75 -13.74
C PHE A 10 -3.61 -0.07 -13.20
N GLY A 11 -3.46 1.09 -12.55
CA GLY A 11 -4.56 1.92 -12.06
C GLY A 11 -5.09 1.55 -10.66
N GLY A 12 -4.48 0.58 -9.99
CA GLY A 12 -4.72 0.33 -8.56
C GLY A 12 -4.08 1.42 -7.69
N LYS A 13 -4.66 1.72 -6.53
CA LYS A 13 -4.12 2.72 -5.60
C LYS A 13 -4.39 2.36 -4.14
N LEU A 14 -3.52 2.83 -3.24
CA LEU A 14 -3.76 2.80 -1.81
C LEU A 14 -4.01 4.21 -1.30
N LEU A 15 -4.97 4.35 -0.41
CA LEU A 15 -5.14 5.54 0.41
C LEU A 15 -4.59 5.24 1.80
N VAL A 16 -3.70 6.09 2.29
CA VAL A 16 -3.07 5.95 3.61
C VAL A 16 -3.40 7.17 4.46
N ASP A 17 -3.96 6.96 5.65
CA ASP A 17 -4.26 8.03 6.60
C ASP A 17 -3.14 8.26 7.63
N GLU A 18 -3.27 9.31 8.44
CA GLU A 18 -2.34 9.65 9.53
C GLU A 18 -2.18 8.54 10.59
N ALA A 19 -3.22 7.72 10.79
CA ALA A 19 -3.19 6.58 11.70
C ALA A 19 -2.51 5.35 11.07
N ARG A 20 -1.96 5.50 9.85
CA ARG A 20 -1.33 4.43 9.06
C ARG A 20 -2.32 3.34 8.66
N ASN A 21 -3.61 3.65 8.61
CA ASN A 21 -4.59 2.76 8.00
C ASN A 21 -4.46 2.81 6.49
N VAL A 22 -4.69 1.66 5.86
CA VAL A 22 -4.61 1.47 4.42
C VAL A 22 -6.00 1.10 3.90
N THR A 23 -6.45 1.81 2.87
CA THR A 23 -7.60 1.43 2.05
C THR A 23 -7.13 1.17 0.63
N ALA A 24 -7.44 -0.02 0.11
CA ALA A 24 -7.13 -0.42 -1.25
C ALA A 24 -8.27 -0.07 -2.19
N PHE A 25 -7.93 0.50 -3.35
CA PHE A 25 -8.86 0.74 -4.45
C PHE A 25 -8.38 -0.07 -5.66
N PHE A 26 -9.11 -1.13 -5.96
CA PHE A 26 -8.86 -1.99 -7.11
C PHE A 26 -9.55 -1.38 -8.33
N ASN A 27 -8.85 -1.37 -9.47
CA ASN A 27 -9.35 -0.77 -10.69
C ASN A 27 -10.27 -1.75 -11.40
N GLU A 28 -11.58 -1.74 -11.14
CA GLU A 28 -12.50 -2.56 -11.91
C GLU A 28 -12.61 -2.02 -13.33
N ARG A 29 -12.16 -2.77 -14.34
CA ARG A 29 -12.68 -2.62 -15.71
C ARG A 29 -14.13 -3.16 -15.81
N PHE A 30 -14.98 -2.86 -14.84
CA PHE A 30 -16.41 -3.14 -14.92
C PHE A 30 -17.16 -2.00 -15.60
N ALA A 31 -18.24 -2.38 -16.28
CA ALA A 31 -19.03 -1.57 -17.18
C ALA A 31 -19.75 -0.36 -16.54
N ASP A 32 -19.60 -0.14 -15.22
CA ASP A 32 -20.14 0.98 -14.46
C ASP A 32 -19.05 1.94 -13.90
N GLY A 33 -17.76 1.60 -14.07
CA GLY A 33 -16.63 2.49 -13.80
C GLY A 33 -16.35 2.81 -12.32
N SER A 34 -16.94 2.08 -11.37
CA SER A 34 -16.74 2.34 -9.94
C SER A 34 -15.58 1.50 -9.37
N PRO A 35 -14.61 2.10 -8.66
CA PRO A 35 -13.52 1.35 -8.06
C PRO A 35 -14.02 0.46 -6.90
N CYS A 36 -13.45 -0.74 -6.78
CA CYS A 36 -13.70 -1.61 -5.62
C CYS A 36 -12.82 -1.16 -4.45
N GLU A 37 -13.45 -0.75 -3.35
CA GLU A 37 -12.81 -0.21 -2.15
C GLU A 37 -12.77 -1.25 -1.02
N VAL A 38 -11.59 -1.50 -0.45
CA VAL A 38 -11.39 -2.43 0.67
C VAL A 38 -10.54 -1.79 1.76
N PHE A 39 -11.13 -1.62 2.96
CA PHE A 39 -10.40 -1.18 4.14
C PHE A 39 -9.56 -2.32 4.70
N MET A 40 -8.24 -2.11 4.80
CA MET A 40 -7.27 -3.13 5.21
C MET A 40 -6.76 -2.92 6.64
N GLY A 41 -7.06 -1.77 7.25
CA GLY A 41 -6.60 -1.43 8.60
C GLY A 41 -5.15 -0.94 8.63
N ARG A 42 -4.56 -0.92 9.83
CA ARG A 42 -3.22 -0.39 10.07
C ARG A 42 -2.14 -1.35 9.60
N LEU A 43 -1.71 -1.21 8.35
CA LEU A 43 -0.82 -2.17 7.68
C LEU A 43 0.45 -1.56 7.09
N VAL A 44 0.65 -0.24 7.13
CA VAL A 44 1.81 0.40 6.45
C VAL A 44 3.14 -0.18 6.93
N ASP A 45 3.30 -0.39 8.25
CA ASP A 45 4.55 -0.93 8.81
C ASP A 45 4.83 -2.36 8.33
N ASP A 46 3.81 -3.21 8.32
CA ASP A 46 3.93 -4.60 7.85
C ASP A 46 4.20 -4.67 6.34
N LEU A 47 3.55 -3.80 5.56
CA LEU A 47 3.78 -3.65 4.12
C LEU A 47 5.21 -3.20 3.81
N LEU A 48 5.80 -2.32 4.63
CA LEU A 48 7.18 -1.86 4.46
C LEU A 48 8.22 -2.86 5.01
N ALA A 49 7.80 -3.80 5.85
CA ALA A 49 8.68 -4.84 6.41
C ALA A 49 8.73 -6.13 5.57
N LEU A 50 7.75 -6.34 4.70
CA LEU A 50 7.68 -7.47 3.77
C LEU A 50 8.93 -7.56 2.88
N LYS A 51 9.56 -8.74 2.86
CA LYS A 51 10.69 -9.05 1.98
C LYS A 51 10.22 -9.73 0.68
N PRO A 52 11.06 -9.77 -0.37
CA PRO A 52 10.72 -10.50 -1.60
C PRO A 52 10.38 -11.97 -1.30
N ASN A 53 9.35 -12.48 -1.97
CA ASN A 53 8.78 -13.82 -1.80
C ASN A 53 8.10 -14.10 -0.45
N GLU A 54 7.85 -13.06 0.37
CA GLU A 54 7.04 -13.19 1.59
C GLU A 54 5.57 -12.85 1.35
N HIS A 55 4.71 -13.45 2.19
CA HIS A 55 3.28 -13.19 2.24
C HIS A 55 2.90 -12.69 3.63
N LEU A 56 2.01 -11.70 3.70
CA LEU A 56 1.45 -11.26 4.97
C LEU A 56 0.38 -12.27 5.42
N GLN A 57 0.53 -12.81 6.63
CA GLN A 57 -0.40 -13.80 7.17
C GLN A 57 -1.75 -13.21 7.66
N GLN A 58 -1.89 -11.89 7.66
CA GLN A 58 -3.09 -11.23 8.17
C GLN A 58 -4.29 -11.44 7.23
N THR A 59 -5.40 -11.89 7.80
CA THR A 59 -6.67 -11.97 7.07
C THR A 59 -7.34 -10.61 7.01
N VAL A 60 -7.51 -10.09 5.78
CA VAL A 60 -8.26 -8.86 5.51
C VAL A 60 -9.51 -9.25 4.72
N LYS A 61 -10.70 -8.86 5.19
CA LYS A 61 -11.94 -9.19 4.49
C LYS A 61 -11.95 -8.57 3.09
N GLY A 62 -12.12 -9.40 2.07
CA GLY A 62 -12.12 -8.97 0.67
C GLY A 62 -10.73 -8.96 0.01
N VAL A 63 -9.68 -9.35 0.73
CA VAL A 63 -8.32 -9.56 0.21
C VAL A 63 -7.93 -11.02 0.43
N ASP A 64 -7.56 -11.71 -0.65
CA ASP A 64 -7.09 -13.10 -0.59
C ASP A 64 -5.64 -13.20 -0.16
N ALA A 65 -4.80 -12.27 -0.64
CA ALA A 65 -3.38 -12.32 -0.38
C ALA A 65 -2.74 -10.92 -0.47
N ILE A 66 -1.72 -10.72 0.36
CA ILE A 66 -0.79 -9.62 0.28
C ILE A 66 0.60 -10.24 0.24
N TYR A 67 1.40 -9.91 -0.77
CA TYR A 67 2.73 -10.50 -0.97
C TYR A 67 3.68 -9.53 -1.65
N ALA A 68 4.97 -9.83 -1.59
CA ALA A 68 6.01 -8.99 -2.20
C ALA A 68 6.87 -9.78 -3.18
N ASP A 69 7.25 -9.14 -4.27
CA ASP A 69 8.21 -9.69 -5.24
C ASP A 69 9.28 -8.66 -5.58
N GLU A 70 10.44 -9.12 -6.03
CA GLU A 70 11.52 -8.25 -6.51
C GLU A 70 11.45 -8.14 -8.03
N VAL A 71 11.35 -6.91 -8.54
CA VAL A 71 11.46 -6.65 -9.97
C VAL A 71 12.88 -6.21 -10.32
N PRO A 72 13.43 -6.68 -11.45
CA PRO A 72 14.81 -6.40 -11.83
C PRO A 72 15.07 -4.91 -12.09
N VAL A 73 14.03 -4.16 -12.49
CA VAL A 73 14.10 -2.73 -12.76
C VAL A 73 12.86 -2.04 -12.19
N SER A 74 13.08 -1.01 -11.38
CA SER A 74 12.05 -0.14 -10.83
C SER A 74 11.42 0.75 -11.91
N ASP A 75 10.31 1.38 -11.54
CA ASP A 75 9.68 2.47 -12.28
C ASP A 75 10.58 3.69 -12.54
N ASP A 76 11.56 3.96 -11.67
CA ASP A 76 12.54 5.04 -11.83
C ASP A 76 13.87 4.59 -12.46
N GLY A 77 13.89 3.39 -13.04
CA GLY A 77 15.04 2.84 -13.76
C GLY A 77 16.20 2.38 -12.87
N ARG A 78 15.98 2.28 -11.56
CA ARG A 78 16.93 1.75 -10.59
C ARG A 78 16.83 0.22 -10.52
N PRO A 79 17.93 -0.49 -10.33
CA PRO A 79 17.90 -1.93 -10.14
C PRO A 79 17.27 -2.31 -8.79
N GLY A 80 16.44 -3.36 -8.79
CA GLY A 80 15.94 -4.03 -7.59
C GLY A 80 14.91 -3.25 -6.78
N ASP A 81 13.67 -3.16 -7.28
CA ASP A 81 12.55 -2.63 -6.48
C ASP A 81 11.67 -3.78 -5.95
N ILE A 82 11.10 -3.55 -4.77
CA ILE A 82 10.17 -4.50 -4.15
C ILE A 82 8.75 -4.03 -4.47
N ILE A 83 8.01 -4.88 -5.18
CA ILE A 83 6.62 -4.63 -5.53
C ILE A 83 5.72 -5.39 -4.57
N LEU A 84 4.88 -4.64 -3.87
CA LEU A 84 3.80 -5.13 -3.03
C LEU A 84 2.59 -5.40 -3.90
N TYR A 85 2.08 -6.62 -3.82
CA TYR A 85 0.87 -7.07 -4.49
C TYR A 85 -0.23 -7.27 -3.46
N VAL A 86 -1.39 -6.65 -3.70
CA VAL A 86 -2.61 -6.88 -2.95
C VAL A 86 -3.61 -7.50 -3.90
N ARG A 87 -4.11 -8.70 -3.59
CA ARG A 87 -5.08 -9.42 -4.42
C ARG A 87 -6.43 -9.46 -3.72
N ALA A 88 -7.47 -8.90 -4.33
CA ALA A 88 -8.84 -8.97 -3.86
C ALA A 88 -9.45 -10.37 -4.07
N SER A 89 -10.42 -10.73 -3.22
CA SER A 89 -11.13 -12.02 -3.26
C SER A 89 -12.07 -12.22 -4.46
N SER A 90 -12.25 -11.21 -5.31
CA SER A 90 -13.08 -11.31 -6.52
C SER A 90 -12.36 -12.05 -7.65
N SER A 91 -13.10 -12.84 -8.43
CA SER A 91 -12.58 -13.68 -9.53
C SER A 91 -12.26 -12.94 -10.84
N TYR A 92 -12.25 -11.60 -10.85
CA TYR A 92 -12.09 -10.81 -12.07
C TYR A 92 -10.64 -10.38 -12.31
N GLU A 93 -10.29 -10.16 -13.58
CA GLU A 93 -8.93 -9.86 -14.05
C GLU A 93 -8.34 -8.54 -13.52
N CYS A 94 -9.12 -7.72 -12.81
CA CYS A 94 -8.67 -6.46 -12.23
C CYS A 94 -8.72 -6.44 -10.69
N ASN A 95 -8.48 -7.59 -10.07
CA ASN A 95 -8.44 -7.80 -8.63
C ASN A 95 -7.04 -7.60 -8.01
N LEU A 96 -6.07 -7.04 -8.73
CA LEU A 96 -4.69 -6.94 -8.27
C LEU A 96 -4.22 -5.49 -8.26
N ILE A 97 -3.72 -5.05 -7.11
CA ILE A 97 -2.94 -3.81 -6.98
C ILE A 97 -1.48 -4.20 -6.87
N ALA A 98 -0.62 -3.51 -7.61
CA ALA A 98 0.82 -3.62 -7.49
C ALA A 98 1.40 -2.25 -7.15
N ILE A 99 2.19 -2.13 -6.09
CA ILE A 99 2.76 -0.87 -5.61
C ILE A 99 4.22 -1.05 -5.23
N SER A 100 5.07 -0.12 -5.68
CA SER A 100 6.45 -0.04 -5.21
C SER A 100 6.50 0.23 -3.70
N GLN A 101 7.22 -0.61 -2.96
CA GLN A 101 7.46 -0.43 -1.53
C GLN A 101 8.22 0.89 -1.28
N ALA A 102 9.11 1.28 -2.19
CA ALA A 102 9.81 2.57 -2.12
C ALA A 102 8.86 3.75 -2.30
N ARG A 103 7.86 3.66 -3.20
CA ARG A 103 6.80 4.68 -3.32
C ARG A 103 5.98 4.78 -2.03
N LEU A 104 5.56 3.66 -1.47
CA LEU A 104 4.83 3.62 -0.20
C LEU A 104 5.64 4.25 0.93
N ALA A 105 6.94 3.94 1.01
CA ALA A 105 7.83 4.52 2.00
C ALA A 105 7.92 6.04 1.86
N ARG A 106 8.23 6.55 0.65
CA ARG A 106 8.29 8.00 0.37
C ARG A 106 6.96 8.70 0.67
N ALA A 107 5.87 8.11 0.24
CA ALA A 107 4.52 8.64 0.44
C ALA A 107 4.05 8.59 1.89
N THR A 108 4.77 7.93 2.80
CA THR A 108 4.43 7.85 4.24
C THR A 108 5.53 8.42 5.14
N GLN A 109 6.58 9.04 4.57
CA GLN A 109 7.67 9.69 5.31
C GLN A 109 7.19 10.85 6.20
N TRP A 110 6.11 11.54 5.86
CA TRP A 110 5.54 12.60 6.70
C TRP A 110 5.03 12.06 8.04
N ALA A 111 4.67 10.77 8.13
CA ALA A 111 4.34 10.12 9.40
C ALA A 111 5.56 10.00 10.35
N THR A 112 6.78 10.07 9.81
CA THR A 112 8.02 10.12 10.62
C THR A 112 8.53 11.55 10.87
N SER A 113 8.10 12.53 10.07
CA SER A 113 8.59 13.91 10.14
C SER A 113 7.74 14.85 10.98
N THR A 114 6.69 14.36 11.64
CA THR A 114 5.99 15.19 12.62
C THR A 114 6.85 15.22 13.87
N PRO A 115 7.51 16.34 14.22
CA PRO A 115 8.16 16.43 15.52
C PRO A 115 7.09 16.14 16.56
N ARG A 116 7.28 15.07 17.34
CA ARG A 116 6.61 14.99 18.64
C ARG A 116 7.10 16.21 19.41
N VAL A 117 6.29 17.25 19.47
CA VAL A 117 6.40 18.21 20.56
C VAL A 117 6.18 17.36 21.81
N LEU A 118 7.29 16.98 22.45
CA LEU A 118 7.25 16.53 23.84
C LEU A 118 6.76 17.75 24.60
N ASP A 119 5.47 17.74 24.91
CA ASP A 119 4.86 18.79 25.69
C ASP A 119 5.56 18.83 27.06
N GLY A 120 6.37 19.88 27.24
CA GLY A 120 6.91 20.32 28.52
C GLY A 120 7.89 19.38 29.24
N ALA A 121 9.19 19.56 28.98
CA ALA A 121 10.16 19.69 30.08
C ALA A 121 11.47 20.30 29.56
N LEU A 122 11.67 21.58 29.89
CA LEU A 122 13.00 22.17 30.08
C LEU A 122 13.59 21.57 31.36
N VAL A 123 14.67 20.78 31.27
CA VAL A 123 15.79 20.80 32.23
C VAL A 123 17.07 20.47 31.49
#